data_AF-A0AAW5MG82-F1
#
_entry.id   AF-A0AAW5MG82-F1
#
_cell.length_a   1.000
_cell.length_b   1.000
_cell.length_c   1.000
_cell.angle_alpha   90.00
_cell.angle_beta   90.00
_cell.angle_gamma   90.00
#
_symmetry.space_group_name_H-M   'P 1'
#
loop_
_entity.id
_entity.type
_entity.pdbx_description
1 polymer ?
#
loop_
_entity_poly.entity_id
_entity_poly.type
_entity_poly.pdbx_seq_one_letter_code
_entity_poly.pdbx_strand_id
1 'polypeptide(L)'
;MEGSETGYITRPITDEDGFLVEETIDVLNRIGFPSPLSFPKELNIDGKNADHKEAFWEVIESNAHCSVINDIYHALNDVYGFYIAYVDELVQDDDLDVYSSEAINIQSSLISLAACKIEIDTPIASNIKQFRYKVQKDYENWLNQLKMMAFRAGIPLRAELLDMVYNTADQLSVAAEAESFDFNKSRIHPDIYMNEILTGMRIIHQVLPLIMQKLEITDFKLDETDLRVGK
;
A
#
# COMPACT_ATOMS: atom_id res chain seq x y z
N MET A 1 -11.01 -9.30 15.39
CA MET A 1 -10.25 -8.04 15.24
C MET A 1 -11.26 -6.92 15.17
N GLU A 2 -11.46 -6.19 16.27
CA GLU A 2 -12.15 -4.90 16.27
C GLU A 2 -11.18 -3.88 15.67
N GLY A 3 -11.49 -3.35 14.48
CA GLY A 3 -10.71 -2.32 13.78
C GLY A 3 -9.35 -2.83 13.31
N SER A 4 -9.14 -2.98 12.00
CA SER A 4 -7.76 -2.90 11.52
C SER A 4 -7.24 -1.49 11.81
N GLU A 5 -5.95 -1.36 12.11
CA GLU A 5 -5.31 -0.06 12.35
C GLU A 5 -5.47 0.90 11.15
N THR A 6 -5.72 0.34 9.96
CA THR A 6 -5.92 1.09 8.70
C THR A 6 -7.32 1.68 8.53
N GLY A 7 -8.31 1.28 9.33
CA GLY A 7 -9.71 1.65 9.14
C GLY A 7 -10.49 0.79 8.11
N TYR A 8 -9.84 -0.18 7.44
CA TYR A 8 -10.46 -1.05 6.43
C TYR A 8 -10.58 -2.52 6.88
N ILE A 9 -11.60 -3.25 6.44
CA ILE A 9 -11.69 -4.69 6.72
C ILE A 9 -10.78 -5.45 5.75
N THR A 10 -9.73 -6.08 6.27
CA THR A 10 -8.78 -6.87 5.47
C THR A 10 -9.40 -8.19 5.01
N ARG A 11 -10.13 -8.14 3.89
CA ARG A 11 -10.83 -9.31 3.30
C ARG A 11 -9.93 -10.53 3.05
N PRO A 12 -8.67 -10.39 2.60
CA PRO A 12 -7.82 -11.57 2.43
C PRO A 12 -7.63 -12.38 3.72
N ILE A 13 -7.66 -11.72 4.90
CA ILE A 13 -7.49 -12.39 6.20
C ILE A 13 -8.79 -13.06 6.66
N THR A 14 -9.96 -12.57 6.24
CA THR A 14 -11.23 -13.23 6.55
C THR A 14 -11.39 -14.55 5.80
N ASP A 15 -10.58 -14.76 4.75
CA ASP A 15 -10.43 -15.99 3.99
C ASP A 15 -11.79 -16.55 3.50
N GLU A 16 -12.67 -15.67 3.02
CA GLU A 16 -13.99 -16.06 2.52
C GLU A 16 -13.89 -17.03 1.34
N ASP A 17 -12.85 -16.87 0.51
CA ASP A 17 -12.58 -17.68 -0.68
C ASP A 17 -11.72 -18.93 -0.38
N GLY A 18 -11.10 -19.03 0.81
CA GLY A 18 -10.34 -20.19 1.26
C GLY A 18 -8.93 -20.34 0.66
N PHE A 19 -8.34 -19.25 0.15
CA PHE A 19 -7.01 -19.26 -0.49
C PHE A 19 -5.86 -18.84 0.44
N LEU A 20 -6.15 -18.20 1.58
CA LEU A 20 -5.14 -17.59 2.46
C LEU A 20 -4.04 -18.58 2.85
N VAL A 21 -4.42 -19.81 3.20
CA VAL A 21 -3.46 -20.85 3.62
C VAL A 21 -2.56 -21.28 2.46
N GLU A 22 -3.12 -21.47 1.27
CA GLU A 22 -2.36 -21.88 0.08
C GLU A 22 -1.34 -20.81 -0.31
N GLU A 23 -1.76 -19.55 -0.37
CA GLU A 23 -0.89 -18.43 -0.70
C GLU A 23 0.21 -18.22 0.34
N THR A 24 -0.11 -18.38 1.63
CA THR A 24 0.87 -18.28 2.71
C THR A 24 1.95 -19.36 2.58
N ILE A 25 1.54 -20.60 2.28
CA ILE A 25 2.48 -21.70 2.07
C ILE A 25 3.34 -21.46 0.83
N ASP A 26 2.78 -20.97 -0.27
CA ASP A 26 3.56 -20.60 -1.47
C ASP A 26 4.62 -19.55 -1.13
N VAL A 27 4.24 -18.48 -0.42
CA VAL A 27 5.16 -17.42 0.00
C VAL A 27 6.28 -17.98 0.87
N LEU A 28 5.95 -18.76 1.91
CA LEU A 28 6.94 -19.38 2.80
C LEU A 28 7.94 -20.26 2.03
N ASN A 29 7.46 -21.06 1.08
CA ASN A 29 8.30 -21.88 0.23
C ASN A 29 9.21 -21.02 -0.67
N ARG A 30 8.70 -19.93 -1.25
CA ARG A 30 9.44 -19.04 -2.15
C ARG A 30 10.51 -18.22 -1.44
N ILE A 31 10.28 -17.79 -0.19
CA ILE A 31 11.31 -17.15 0.63
C ILE A 31 12.35 -18.15 1.16
N GLY A 32 12.12 -19.45 0.95
CA GLY A 32 13.01 -20.52 1.39
C GLY A 32 12.96 -20.74 2.90
N PHE A 33 11.80 -20.50 3.51
CA PHE A 33 11.55 -20.78 4.92
C PHE A 33 11.32 -22.30 5.10
N PRO A 34 11.92 -22.94 6.11
CA PRO A 34 11.83 -24.38 6.28
C PRO A 34 10.39 -24.81 6.56
N SER A 35 9.93 -25.88 5.90
CA SER A 35 8.64 -26.49 6.23
C SER A 35 8.71 -27.22 7.58
N PRO A 36 7.67 -27.12 8.42
CA PRO A 36 7.64 -27.82 9.69
C PRO A 36 7.53 -29.34 9.44
N LEU A 37 8.39 -30.13 10.08
CA LEU A 37 8.37 -31.60 9.95
C LEU A 37 7.19 -32.26 10.67
N SER A 38 6.63 -31.58 11.67
CA SER A 38 5.49 -32.02 12.45
C SER A 38 4.77 -30.81 13.02
N PHE A 39 3.47 -30.96 13.31
CA PHE A 39 2.73 -29.93 14.03
C PHE A 39 3.38 -29.65 15.40
N PRO A 40 3.70 -28.39 15.74
CA PRO A 40 4.30 -28.03 17.03
C PRO A 40 3.39 -28.45 18.17
N LYS A 41 3.93 -29.21 19.14
CA LYS A 41 3.13 -29.74 20.26
C LYS A 41 2.63 -28.62 21.17
N GLU A 42 3.39 -27.53 21.22
CA GLU A 42 3.11 -26.33 22.01
C GLU A 42 1.82 -25.65 21.53
N LEU A 43 1.47 -25.77 20.25
CA LEU A 43 0.26 -25.21 19.66
C LEU A 43 -1.00 -26.08 19.88
N ASN A 44 -0.86 -27.24 20.51
CA ASN A 44 -1.98 -28.14 20.81
C ASN A 44 -2.70 -27.70 22.10
N ILE A 45 -3.30 -26.52 22.07
CA ILE A 45 -3.98 -25.89 23.21
C ILE A 45 -5.49 -26.09 23.05
N ASP A 46 -6.16 -26.61 24.08
CA ASP A 46 -7.62 -26.82 24.08
C ASP A 46 -8.31 -25.46 24.35
N GLY A 47 -8.86 -24.84 23.30
CA GLY A 47 -9.33 -23.44 23.27
C GLY A 47 -10.56 -23.09 24.13
N LYS A 48 -10.86 -23.88 25.17
CA LYS A 48 -12.07 -23.75 25.99
C LYS A 48 -11.92 -22.92 27.27
N ASN A 49 -10.71 -22.58 27.70
CA ASN A 49 -10.48 -21.78 28.91
C ASN A 49 -9.93 -20.38 28.56
N ALA A 50 -10.59 -19.34 29.06
CA ALA A 50 -10.23 -17.95 28.82
C ALA A 50 -8.87 -17.55 29.42
N ASP A 51 -8.42 -18.23 30.49
CA ASP A 51 -7.11 -18.03 31.13
C ASP A 51 -5.92 -18.47 30.26
N HIS A 52 -6.17 -19.11 29.11
CA HIS A 52 -5.14 -19.53 28.16
C HIS A 52 -4.86 -18.52 27.06
N LYS A 53 -5.52 -17.35 27.02
CA LYS A 53 -5.28 -16.35 25.95
C LYS A 53 -3.88 -15.75 25.98
N GLU A 54 -3.38 -15.37 27.15
CA GLU A 54 -2.04 -14.77 27.28
C GLU A 54 -0.94 -15.81 26.99
N ALA A 55 -1.10 -17.02 27.54
CA ALA A 55 -0.24 -18.17 27.23
C ALA A 55 -0.28 -18.57 25.74
N PHE A 56 -1.42 -18.40 25.07
CA PHE A 56 -1.55 -18.67 23.63
C PHE A 56 -0.73 -17.69 22.79
N TRP A 57 -0.76 -16.40 23.12
CA TRP A 57 0.06 -15.39 22.44
C TRP A 57 1.56 -15.61 22.68
N GLU A 58 1.96 -15.96 23.90
CA GLU A 58 3.35 -16.31 24.22
C GLU A 58 3.84 -17.52 23.39
N VAL A 59 2.97 -18.51 23.14
CA VAL A 59 3.30 -19.66 22.28
C VAL A 59 3.40 -19.26 20.80
N ILE A 60 2.57 -18.34 20.31
CA ILE A 60 2.68 -17.81 18.94
C ILE A 60 3.99 -17.05 18.75
N GLU A 61 4.33 -16.16 19.68
CA GLU A 61 5.55 -15.35 19.61
C GLU A 61 6.82 -16.18 19.73
N SER A 62 6.81 -17.24 20.56
CA SER A 62 7.97 -18.11 20.74
C SER A 62 8.16 -19.11 19.59
N ASN A 63 7.14 -19.40 18.78
CA ASN A 63 7.25 -20.29 17.64
C ASN A 63 7.64 -19.51 16.37
N ALA A 64 8.81 -19.82 15.82
CA ALA A 64 9.34 -19.12 14.64
C ALA A 64 8.40 -19.14 13.41
N HIS A 65 7.61 -20.20 13.20
CA HIS A 65 6.67 -20.25 12.07
C HIS A 65 5.45 -19.38 12.35
N CYS A 66 4.89 -19.46 13.56
CA CYS A 66 3.74 -18.66 13.95
C CYS A 66 4.07 -17.18 13.97
N SER A 67 5.23 -16.80 14.53
CA SER A 67 5.71 -15.41 14.50
C SER A 67 5.84 -14.88 13.07
N VAL A 68 6.53 -15.61 12.17
CA VAL A 68 6.66 -15.15 10.77
C VAL A 68 5.31 -15.03 10.06
N ILE A 69 4.41 -16.01 10.23
CA ILE A 69 3.07 -15.94 9.62
C ILE A 69 2.29 -14.75 10.18
N ASN A 70 2.36 -14.53 11.50
CA ASN A 70 1.70 -13.41 12.16
C ASN A 70 2.22 -12.07 11.62
N ASP A 71 3.54 -11.93 11.48
CA ASP A 71 4.16 -10.73 10.92
C ASP A 71 3.72 -10.49 9.47
N ILE A 72 3.66 -11.55 8.63
CA ILE A 72 3.14 -11.44 7.26
C ILE A 72 1.70 -10.94 7.27
N TYR A 73 0.85 -11.43 8.17
CA TYR A 73 -0.56 -11.04 8.22
C TYR A 73 -0.76 -9.62 8.74
N HIS A 74 0.06 -9.17 9.70
CA HIS A 74 0.08 -7.75 10.09
C HIS A 74 0.53 -6.86 8.93
N ALA A 75 1.62 -7.21 8.25
CA ALA A 75 2.05 -6.46 7.07
C ALA A 75 1.01 -6.49 5.94
N LEU A 76 0.28 -7.61 5.77
CA LEU A 76 -0.79 -7.75 4.78
C LEU A 76 -1.96 -6.83 5.11
N ASN A 77 -2.30 -6.67 6.39
CA ASN A 77 -3.30 -5.72 6.83
C ASN A 77 -2.97 -4.30 6.36
N ASP A 78 -1.73 -3.85 6.55
CA ASP A 78 -1.31 -2.50 6.21
C ASP A 78 -1.20 -2.27 4.70
N VAL A 79 -0.61 -3.25 3.99
CA VAL A 79 -0.52 -3.24 2.53
C VAL A 79 -1.91 -3.26 1.90
N TYR A 80 -2.83 -4.07 2.43
CA TYR A 80 -4.21 -4.13 1.95
C TYR A 80 -4.97 -2.83 2.23
N GLY A 81 -4.77 -2.21 3.41
CA GLY A 81 -5.36 -0.91 3.73
C GLY A 81 -4.99 0.14 2.69
N PHE A 82 -3.71 0.25 2.34
CA PHE A 82 -3.26 1.18 1.30
C PHE A 82 -3.82 0.83 -0.08
N TYR A 83 -3.85 -0.46 -0.43
CA TYR A 83 -4.45 -0.94 -1.67
C TYR A 83 -5.90 -0.50 -1.80
N ILE A 84 -6.74 -0.75 -0.79
CA ILE A 84 -8.16 -0.34 -0.81
C ILE A 84 -8.32 1.18 -0.83
N ALA A 85 -7.48 1.91 -0.09
CA ALA A 85 -7.57 3.37 -0.01
C ALA A 85 -7.30 4.06 -1.37
N TYR A 86 -6.30 3.58 -2.12
CA TYR A 86 -5.74 4.35 -3.24
C TYR A 86 -5.56 3.58 -4.56
N VAL A 87 -5.63 2.25 -4.56
CA VAL A 87 -5.30 1.42 -5.73
C VAL A 87 -6.53 0.69 -6.27
N ASP A 88 -7.37 0.15 -5.39
CA ASP A 88 -8.53 -0.67 -5.76
C ASP A 88 -9.48 0.07 -6.70
N GLU A 89 -9.79 1.34 -6.40
CA GLU A 89 -10.64 2.18 -7.26
C GLU A 89 -10.11 2.26 -8.70
N LEU A 90 -8.79 2.34 -8.88
CA LEU A 90 -8.17 2.38 -10.22
C LEU A 90 -8.16 1.01 -10.89
N VAL A 91 -8.01 -0.07 -10.11
CA VAL A 91 -8.03 -1.44 -10.64
C VAL A 91 -9.44 -1.83 -11.11
N GLN A 92 -10.47 -1.34 -10.41
CA GLN A 92 -11.88 -1.59 -10.71
C GLN A 92 -12.49 -0.58 -11.68
N ASP A 93 -11.74 0.44 -12.11
CA ASP A 93 -12.24 1.47 -13.02
C ASP A 93 -12.43 0.89 -14.42
N ASP A 94 -13.69 0.83 -14.89
CA ASP A 94 -14.05 0.28 -16.21
C ASP A 94 -13.42 1.05 -17.38
N ASP A 95 -13.05 2.34 -17.21
CA ASP A 95 -12.36 3.13 -18.22
C ASP A 95 -10.87 2.78 -18.30
N LEU A 96 -10.33 2.11 -17.27
CA LEU A 96 -8.97 1.57 -17.25
C LEU A 96 -9.00 0.09 -17.68
N ASP A 97 -8.39 -0.22 -18.81
CA ASP A 97 -8.28 -1.61 -19.34
C ASP A 97 -7.28 -2.48 -18.54
N VAL A 98 -7.41 -2.49 -17.20
CA VAL A 98 -6.48 -3.13 -16.26
C VAL A 98 -6.47 -4.64 -16.44
N TYR A 99 -7.64 -5.22 -16.72
CA TYR A 99 -7.82 -6.65 -16.94
C TYR A 99 -7.02 -7.20 -18.14
N SER A 100 -6.69 -6.35 -19.10
CA SER A 100 -5.85 -6.71 -20.27
C SER A 100 -4.36 -6.43 -20.05
N SER A 101 -3.98 -5.97 -18.85
CA SER A 101 -2.60 -5.56 -18.51
C SER A 101 -2.01 -6.44 -17.41
N GLU A 102 -0.71 -6.27 -17.15
CA GLU A 102 -0.06 -6.98 -16.03
C GLU A 102 -0.48 -6.42 -14.67
N ALA A 103 -1.08 -5.22 -14.62
CA ALA A 103 -1.55 -4.59 -13.38
C ALA A 103 -2.71 -5.35 -12.72
N ILE A 104 -3.39 -6.27 -13.44
CA ILE A 104 -4.39 -7.18 -12.85
C ILE A 104 -3.82 -8.03 -11.71
N ASN A 105 -2.50 -8.25 -11.67
CA ASN A 105 -1.85 -9.10 -10.66
C ASN A 105 -1.63 -8.39 -9.31
N ILE A 106 -1.92 -7.09 -9.21
CA ILE A 106 -1.67 -6.29 -7.99
C ILE A 106 -2.43 -6.87 -6.79
N GLN A 107 -3.73 -7.17 -6.96
CA GLN A 107 -4.59 -7.65 -5.87
C GLN A 107 -4.23 -9.09 -5.45
N SER A 108 -4.00 -9.98 -6.41
CA SER A 108 -3.69 -11.39 -6.14
C SER A 108 -2.30 -11.62 -5.55
N SER A 109 -1.41 -10.62 -5.62
CA SER A 109 -0.03 -10.74 -5.14
C SER A 109 0.23 -10.05 -3.79
N LEU A 110 -0.80 -9.52 -3.11
CA LEU A 110 -0.64 -8.65 -1.93
C LEU A 110 0.11 -9.33 -0.79
N ILE A 111 -0.13 -10.62 -0.56
CA ILE A 111 0.58 -11.40 0.46
C ILE A 111 2.07 -11.56 0.15
N SER A 112 2.44 -11.67 -1.14
CA SER A 112 3.84 -11.69 -1.55
C SER A 112 4.52 -10.34 -1.24
N LEU A 113 3.81 -9.22 -1.45
CA LEU A 113 4.31 -7.89 -1.11
C LEU A 113 4.42 -7.70 0.41
N ALA A 114 3.41 -8.14 1.17
CA ALA A 114 3.43 -8.10 2.64
C ALA A 114 4.66 -8.84 3.21
N ALA A 115 4.97 -10.02 2.69
CA ALA A 115 6.18 -10.76 3.07
C ALA A 115 7.49 -10.03 2.72
N CYS A 116 7.48 -9.06 1.82
CA CYS A 116 8.64 -8.21 1.57
C CYS A 116 8.85 -7.11 2.63
N LYS A 117 7.82 -6.80 3.44
CA LYS A 117 7.84 -5.73 4.45
C LYS A 117 8.29 -6.20 5.83
N ILE A 118 8.24 -7.49 6.10
CA ILE A 118 8.63 -8.05 7.41
C ILE A 118 10.12 -8.28 7.49
N GLU A 119 10.69 -8.23 8.69
CA GLU A 119 12.10 -8.55 8.91
C GLU A 119 12.28 -10.03 9.24
N ILE A 120 13.11 -10.71 8.43
CA ILE A 120 13.43 -12.13 8.62
C ILE A 120 14.93 -12.34 8.43
N ASP A 121 15.51 -13.11 9.35
CA ASP A 121 16.90 -13.54 9.28
C ASP A 121 17.19 -14.36 8.02
N THR A 122 18.13 -13.88 7.20
CA THR A 122 18.52 -14.54 5.93
C THR A 122 18.97 -16.02 6.10
N PRO A 123 19.64 -16.43 7.20
CA PRO A 123 19.95 -17.84 7.42
C PRO A 123 18.72 -18.76 7.52
N ILE A 124 17.56 -18.23 7.94
CA ILE A 124 16.31 -18.99 8.09
C ILE A 124 15.48 -18.92 6.81
N ALA A 125 15.48 -17.77 6.12
CA ALA A 125 14.83 -17.56 4.84
C ALA A 125 15.86 -17.37 3.73
N SER A 126 16.41 -18.50 3.25
CA SER A 126 17.57 -18.52 2.33
C SER A 126 17.38 -17.72 1.04
N ASN A 127 16.13 -17.59 0.55
CA ASN A 127 15.81 -16.93 -0.72
C ASN A 127 15.17 -15.54 -0.54
N ILE A 128 15.03 -15.03 0.69
CA ILE A 128 14.27 -13.79 0.98
C ILE A 128 14.75 -12.58 0.16
N LYS A 129 16.06 -12.44 -0.06
CA LYS A 129 16.63 -11.33 -0.83
C LYS A 129 16.22 -11.37 -2.30
N GLN A 130 16.30 -12.55 -2.91
CA GLN A 130 15.91 -12.73 -4.31
C GLN A 130 14.39 -12.61 -4.47
N PHE A 131 13.63 -13.14 -3.50
CA PHE A 131 12.19 -12.98 -3.43
C PHE A 131 11.78 -11.50 -3.38
N ARG A 132 12.33 -10.73 -2.44
CA ARG A 132 12.07 -9.29 -2.29
C ARG A 132 12.36 -8.53 -3.58
N TYR A 133 13.53 -8.74 -4.18
CA TYR A 133 13.89 -8.08 -5.43
C TYR A 133 12.89 -8.38 -6.56
N LYS A 134 12.48 -9.66 -6.71
CA LYS A 134 11.54 -10.03 -7.77
C LYS A 134 10.17 -9.41 -7.54
N VAL A 135 9.61 -9.57 -6.34
CA VAL A 135 8.28 -9.05 -6.00
C VAL A 135 8.24 -7.52 -6.10
N GLN A 136 9.25 -6.82 -5.56
CA GLN A 136 9.33 -5.36 -5.67
C GLN A 136 9.38 -4.90 -7.12
N LYS A 137 10.21 -5.55 -7.95
CA LYS A 137 10.29 -5.23 -9.39
C LYS A 137 8.98 -5.49 -10.13
N ASP A 138 8.30 -6.59 -9.83
CA ASP A 138 7.01 -6.92 -10.44
C ASP A 138 5.97 -5.85 -10.06
N TYR A 139 5.88 -5.49 -8.78
CA TYR A 139 5.00 -4.42 -8.31
C TYR A 139 5.34 -3.04 -8.88
N GLU A 140 6.63 -2.67 -8.97
CA GLU A 140 7.04 -1.43 -9.61
C GLU A 140 6.53 -1.35 -11.05
N ASN A 141 6.63 -2.44 -11.81
CA ASN A 141 6.14 -2.48 -13.18
C ASN A 141 4.62 -2.34 -13.24
N TRP A 142 3.89 -3.10 -12.42
CA TRP A 142 2.44 -3.10 -12.39
C TRP A 142 1.87 -1.74 -11.97
N LEU A 143 2.41 -1.14 -10.90
CA LEU A 143 1.98 0.16 -10.41
C LEU A 143 2.33 1.27 -11.41
N ASN A 144 3.49 1.21 -12.07
CA ASN A 144 3.82 2.18 -13.13
C ASN A 144 2.89 2.04 -14.35
N GLN A 145 2.50 0.82 -14.73
CA GLN A 145 1.50 0.61 -15.79
C GLN A 145 0.17 1.24 -15.38
N LEU A 146 -0.33 0.95 -14.18
CA LEU A 146 -1.57 1.52 -13.65
C LEU A 146 -1.53 3.05 -13.59
N LYS A 147 -0.43 3.63 -13.09
CA LYS A 147 -0.21 5.10 -13.08
C LYS A 147 -0.30 5.69 -14.49
N MET A 148 0.34 5.06 -15.47
CA MET A 148 0.31 5.52 -16.86
C MET A 148 -1.08 5.41 -17.49
N MET A 149 -1.86 4.39 -17.12
CA MET A 149 -3.24 4.22 -17.58
C MET A 149 -4.14 5.32 -16.99
N ALA A 150 -4.09 5.51 -15.67
CA ALA A 150 -4.81 6.58 -14.99
C ALA A 150 -4.46 7.96 -15.58
N PHE A 151 -3.17 8.24 -15.79
CA PHE A 151 -2.72 9.49 -16.40
C PHE A 151 -3.30 9.70 -17.81
N ARG A 152 -3.30 8.67 -18.66
CA ARG A 152 -3.85 8.76 -20.02
C ARG A 152 -5.36 8.95 -20.06
N ALA A 153 -6.07 8.38 -19.08
CA ALA A 153 -7.50 8.56 -18.90
C ALA A 153 -7.87 9.90 -18.23
N GLY A 154 -6.88 10.66 -17.76
CA GLY A 154 -7.12 11.92 -17.03
C GLY A 154 -7.64 11.71 -15.61
N ILE A 155 -7.42 10.53 -15.04
CA ILE A 155 -7.86 10.18 -13.68
C ILE A 155 -6.80 10.66 -12.67
N PRO A 156 -7.17 11.56 -11.73
CA PRO A 156 -6.25 12.06 -10.72
C PRO A 156 -5.77 10.96 -9.78
N LEU A 157 -4.48 10.96 -9.45
CA LEU A 157 -3.92 10.05 -8.45
C LEU A 157 -3.90 10.76 -7.09
N ARG A 158 -4.50 10.11 -6.08
CA ARG A 158 -4.67 10.65 -4.73
C ARG A 158 -3.47 10.39 -3.81
N ALA A 159 -2.65 9.39 -4.15
CA ALA A 159 -1.40 9.06 -3.49
C ALA A 159 -0.33 8.64 -4.51
N GLU A 160 0.94 8.60 -4.08
CA GLU A 160 2.01 8.00 -4.88
C GLU A 160 1.92 6.47 -4.77
N LEU A 161 1.45 5.81 -5.84
CA LEU A 161 1.19 4.38 -5.80
C LEU A 161 2.44 3.53 -5.50
N LEU A 162 3.64 4.02 -5.88
CA LEU A 162 4.90 3.32 -5.61
C LEU A 162 5.27 3.31 -4.13
N ASP A 163 4.63 4.12 -3.28
CA ASP A 163 4.76 4.04 -1.83
C ASP A 163 4.47 2.62 -1.33
N MET A 164 3.53 1.92 -1.97
CA MET A 164 3.20 0.52 -1.69
C MET A 164 4.43 -0.40 -1.76
N VAL A 165 5.42 -0.08 -2.61
CA VAL A 165 6.69 -0.83 -2.74
C VAL A 165 7.76 -0.34 -1.77
N TYR A 166 7.92 0.97 -1.64
CA TYR A 166 9.08 1.57 -0.97
C TYR A 166 8.88 1.91 0.50
N ASN A 167 7.65 2.21 0.93
CA ASN A 167 7.35 2.53 2.32
C ASN A 167 7.26 1.27 3.19
N THR A 168 7.46 1.44 4.49
CA THR A 168 7.26 0.38 5.48
C THR A 168 5.77 0.07 5.67
N ALA A 169 5.45 -1.07 6.28
CA ALA A 169 4.06 -1.44 6.58
C ALA A 169 3.36 -0.35 7.43
N ASP A 170 4.00 0.10 8.51
CA ASP A 170 3.48 1.19 9.36
C ASP A 170 3.16 2.48 8.59
N GLN A 171 4.02 2.87 7.65
CA GLN A 171 3.81 4.07 6.83
C GLN A 171 2.60 3.91 5.90
N LEU A 172 2.39 2.72 5.34
CA LEU A 172 1.21 2.39 4.55
C LEU A 172 -0.05 2.40 5.40
N SER A 173 0.04 1.88 6.63
CA SER A 173 -1.06 1.87 7.60
C SER A 173 -1.54 3.27 7.92
N VAL A 174 -0.62 4.17 8.30
CA VAL A 174 -0.92 5.58 8.58
C VAL A 174 -1.54 6.28 7.37
N ALA A 175 -1.05 6.01 6.16
CA ALA A 175 -1.58 6.62 4.95
C ALA A 175 -3.00 6.13 4.63
N ALA A 176 -3.28 4.84 4.85
CA ALA A 176 -4.61 4.25 4.68
C ALA A 176 -5.58 4.79 5.73
N GLU A 177 -5.17 4.82 7.00
CA GLU A 177 -5.96 5.36 8.10
C GLU A 177 -6.38 6.80 7.81
N ALA A 178 -5.44 7.65 7.38
CA ALA A 178 -5.72 9.03 7.03
C ALA A 178 -6.78 9.18 5.91
N GLU A 179 -6.79 8.29 4.93
CA GLU A 179 -7.84 8.25 3.90
C GLU A 179 -9.17 7.79 4.47
N SER A 180 -9.18 6.77 5.33
CA SER A 180 -10.40 6.26 5.95
C SER A 180 -11.15 7.32 6.78
N PHE A 181 -10.41 8.27 7.36
CA PHE A 181 -10.93 9.43 8.07
C PHE A 181 -11.14 10.67 7.20
N ASP A 182 -11.11 10.52 5.87
CA ASP A 182 -11.35 11.57 4.87
C ASP A 182 -10.34 12.74 4.88
N PHE A 183 -9.19 12.62 5.53
CA PHE A 183 -8.20 13.69 5.58
C PHE A 183 -7.58 13.99 4.21
N ASN A 184 -7.58 13.02 3.29
CA ASN A 184 -6.94 13.09 1.98
C ASN A 184 -7.95 13.22 0.81
N LYS A 185 -9.25 13.36 1.06
CA LYS A 185 -10.31 13.38 0.01
C LYS A 185 -10.12 14.39 -1.13
N SER A 186 -9.44 15.51 -0.87
CA SER A 186 -9.20 16.57 -1.87
C SER A 186 -7.74 16.63 -2.35
N ARG A 187 -6.89 15.72 -1.88
CA ARG A 187 -5.47 15.74 -2.18
C ARG A 187 -5.22 15.13 -3.56
N ILE A 188 -4.61 15.92 -4.44
CA ILE A 188 -4.04 15.46 -5.69
C ILE A 188 -2.53 15.37 -5.48
N HIS A 189 -1.91 14.25 -5.87
CA HIS A 189 -0.47 14.07 -5.64
C HIS A 189 0.35 15.01 -6.55
N PRO A 190 1.04 16.04 -6.01
CA PRO A 190 1.61 17.11 -6.83
C PRO A 190 2.71 16.64 -7.80
N ASP A 191 3.52 15.67 -7.38
CA ASP A 191 4.65 15.19 -8.18
C ASP A 191 4.22 14.49 -9.47
N ILE A 192 2.98 13.99 -9.51
CA ILE A 192 2.41 13.31 -10.67
C ILE A 192 1.94 14.33 -11.72
N TYR A 193 1.50 15.51 -11.27
CA TYR A 193 0.97 16.59 -12.10
C TYR A 193 1.95 17.76 -12.26
N MET A 194 3.21 17.58 -11.90
CA MET A 194 4.21 18.64 -11.90
C MET A 194 4.33 19.28 -13.30
N ASN A 195 4.20 18.49 -14.38
CA ASN A 195 4.26 19.01 -15.73
C ASN A 195 3.05 19.91 -16.07
N GLU A 196 1.85 19.52 -15.68
CA GLU A 196 0.61 20.28 -15.84
C GLU A 196 0.66 21.56 -15.01
N ILE A 197 1.14 21.48 -13.77
CA ILE A 197 1.34 22.63 -12.88
C ILE A 197 2.33 23.61 -13.51
N LEU A 198 3.50 23.13 -13.97
CA LEU A 198 4.51 23.97 -14.62
C LEU A 198 3.98 24.58 -15.92
N THR A 199 3.18 23.84 -16.69
CA THR A 199 2.56 24.35 -17.92
C THR A 199 1.52 25.42 -17.61
N GLY A 200 0.68 25.20 -16.60
CA GLY A 200 -0.26 26.20 -16.10
C GLY A 200 0.44 27.48 -15.63
N MET A 201 1.52 27.35 -14.86
CA MET A 201 2.35 28.49 -14.44
C MET A 201 2.95 29.24 -15.64
N ARG A 202 3.43 28.53 -16.67
CA ARG A 202 3.94 29.16 -17.91
C ARG A 202 2.84 29.94 -18.64
N ILE A 203 1.63 29.40 -18.72
CA ILE A 203 0.47 30.08 -19.33
C ILE A 203 0.10 31.32 -18.50
N ILE A 204 0.01 31.20 -17.18
CA ILE A 204 -0.29 32.31 -16.28
C ILE A 204 0.75 33.43 -16.46
N HIS A 205 2.05 33.11 -16.52
CA HIS A 205 3.10 34.10 -16.77
C HIS A 205 2.99 34.82 -18.12
N GLN A 206 2.35 34.22 -19.13
CA GLN A 206 2.10 34.86 -20.41
C GLN A 206 0.82 35.72 -20.41
N VAL A 207 -0.25 35.21 -19.81
CA VAL A 207 -1.58 35.81 -19.89
C VAL A 207 -1.78 36.89 -18.83
N LEU A 208 -1.26 36.69 -17.61
CA LEU A 208 -1.46 37.62 -16.49
C LEU A 208 -0.94 39.04 -16.79
N PRO A 209 0.24 39.26 -17.40
CA PRO A 209 0.69 40.61 -17.76
C PRO A 209 -0.24 41.30 -18.77
N LEU A 210 -0.76 40.55 -19.74
CA LEU A 210 -1.71 41.08 -20.74
C LEU A 210 -3.04 41.47 -20.10
N ILE A 211 -3.52 40.69 -19.12
CA ILE A 211 -4.72 41.02 -18.34
C ILE A 211 -4.47 42.29 -17.51
N MET A 212 -3.35 42.37 -16.78
CA MET A 212 -2.99 43.53 -15.98
C MET A 212 -2.90 44.81 -16.83
N GLN A 213 -2.31 44.72 -18.02
CA GLN A 213 -2.24 45.83 -18.97
C GLN A 213 -3.64 46.27 -19.43
N LYS A 214 -4.53 45.33 -19.74
CA LYS A 214 -5.92 45.65 -20.14
C LYS A 214 -6.75 46.26 -19.01
N LEU A 215 -6.47 45.91 -17.77
CA LEU A 215 -7.17 46.41 -16.59
C LEU A 215 -6.51 47.66 -15.99
N GLU A 216 -5.47 48.20 -16.63
CA GLU A 216 -4.71 49.38 -16.18
C GLU A 216 -4.11 49.23 -14.77
N ILE A 217 -3.84 47.99 -14.34
CA ILE A 217 -3.20 47.69 -13.05
C ILE A 217 -1.70 47.85 -13.21
N THR A 218 -1.11 48.84 -12.52
CA THR A 218 0.31 49.23 -12.69
C THR A 218 1.17 48.96 -11.45
N ASP A 219 0.56 48.72 -10.30
CA ASP A 219 1.20 48.68 -8.99
C ASP A 219 0.91 47.39 -8.21
N PHE A 220 0.57 46.30 -8.91
CA PHE A 220 0.34 45.00 -8.29
C PHE A 220 1.58 44.56 -7.51
N LYS A 221 1.37 44.25 -6.22
CA LYS A 221 2.36 43.61 -5.35
C LYS A 221 1.77 42.32 -4.84
N LEU A 222 2.52 41.24 -4.99
CA LEU A 222 2.15 39.95 -4.43
C LEU A 222 2.17 40.06 -2.91
N ASP A 223 1.04 39.77 -2.27
CA ASP A 223 0.99 39.61 -0.82
C ASP A 223 1.37 38.17 -0.47
N GLU A 224 2.55 38.00 0.14
CA GLU A 224 3.08 36.70 0.49
C GLU A 224 2.48 36.13 1.79
N THR A 225 1.67 36.91 2.53
CA THR A 225 1.09 36.43 3.80
C THR A 225 0.09 35.31 3.60
N ASP A 226 -0.60 35.29 2.46
CA ASP A 226 -1.61 34.27 2.12
C ASP A 226 -1.00 33.02 1.46
N LEU A 227 0.30 33.03 1.14
CA LEU A 227 1.01 31.91 0.52
C LEU A 227 1.49 30.85 1.53
N ARG A 228 1.32 31.09 2.83
CA ARG A 228 1.73 30.15 3.88
C ARG A 228 0.59 29.20 4.21
N VAL A 229 0.74 27.94 3.81
CA VAL A 229 -0.11 26.84 4.28
C VAL A 229 0.51 26.28 5.57
N GLY A 230 -0.19 26.45 6.72
CA GLY A 230 0.17 25.83 8.00
C GLY A 230 0.56 26.80 9.11
N LYS A 231 -0.29 26.90 10.13
CA LYS A 231 0.09 27.14 11.53
C LYS A 231 -0.10 25.84 12.29
#